data_AF-A0A9W8R8V5-F1
#
_entry.id   AF-A0A9W8R8V5-F1
#
_cell.length_a   1.000
_cell.length_b   1.000
_cell.length_c   1.000
_cell.angle_alpha   90.00
_cell.angle_beta   90.00
_cell.angle_gamma   90.00
#
_symmetry.space_group_name_H-M   'P 1'
#
loop_
_entity.id
_entity.type
_entity.pdbx_description
1 polymer ?
#
loop_
_entity_poly.entity_id
_entity_poly.type
_entity_poly.pdbx_seq_one_letter_code
_entity_poly.pdbx_strand_id
1 'polypeptide(L)'
;MAYNKINGIHATENSWLINQVLRQDWGWDGLVMGDWFGTYSTSESLNAGMDLEMPGPSRWRGDLLSWAVMSDKVKKPTIDASVRSLLKLINKVQPWKDDAPKEVGDTQRKKVASEAIVHLKNERNVLPLDSQKKQTYGLIGPAVGNPATSGGGSADLTPHYVSRPLEAIIDFVGSENVKTAIGCQAHLFTPQLSKDISVPNSTEPGYLVSWYKEDPMLNPAAEPIASVTTV
;
A
#
# COMPACT_ATOMS: atom_id res chain seq x y z
N MET A 1 -0.33 13.77 7.67
CA MET A 1 -1.48 14.68 7.84
C MET A 1 -2.45 14.41 6.70
N ALA A 2 -3.72 14.21 7.03
CA ALA A 2 -4.75 13.79 6.09
C ALA A 2 -5.08 14.85 5.02
N TYR A 3 -5.69 14.41 3.92
CA TYR A 3 -6.18 15.27 2.84
C TYR A 3 -7.31 16.23 3.28
N ASN A 4 -8.21 15.74 4.12
CA ASN A 4 -9.46 16.41 4.40
C ASN A 4 -9.29 17.66 5.27
N LYS A 5 -10.35 18.46 5.31
CA LYS A 5 -10.50 19.60 6.21
C LYS A 5 -11.08 19.16 7.55
N ILE A 6 -10.73 19.89 8.60
CA ILE A 6 -11.34 19.81 9.92
C ILE A 6 -11.80 21.23 10.27
N ASN A 7 -13.10 21.41 10.49
CA ASN A 7 -13.72 22.71 10.73
C ASN A 7 -13.36 23.77 9.66
N GLY A 8 -13.32 23.35 8.39
CA GLY A 8 -13.09 24.24 7.24
C GLY A 8 -11.62 24.49 6.86
N ILE A 9 -10.65 24.06 7.68
CA ILE A 9 -9.21 24.24 7.42
C ILE A 9 -8.59 22.88 7.07
N HIS A 10 -7.74 22.82 6.04
CA HIS A 10 -7.04 21.58 5.69
C HIS A 10 -6.19 21.10 6.86
N ALA A 11 -6.14 19.79 7.10
CA ALA A 11 -5.40 19.25 8.23
C ALA A 11 -3.90 19.64 8.18
N THR A 12 -3.34 19.79 6.98
CA THR A 12 -1.95 20.25 6.75
C THR A 12 -1.69 21.73 7.04
N GLU A 13 -2.74 22.53 7.21
CA GLU A 13 -2.70 23.98 7.48
C GLU A 13 -3.32 24.32 8.85
N ASN A 14 -3.77 23.32 9.59
CA ASN A 14 -4.51 23.52 10.83
C ASN A 14 -3.55 23.65 12.02
N SER A 15 -3.18 24.88 12.35
CA SER A 15 -2.24 25.16 13.45
C SER A 15 -2.78 24.75 14.82
N TRP A 16 -4.10 24.80 15.04
CA TRP A 16 -4.68 24.26 16.27
C TRP A 16 -4.43 22.75 16.37
N LEU A 17 -4.63 21.99 15.30
CA LEU A 17 -4.39 20.55 15.31
C LEU A 17 -2.91 20.21 15.50
N ILE A 18 -2.02 20.87 14.77
CA ILE A 18 -0.59 20.52 14.76
C ILE A 18 0.15 21.17 15.93
N ASN A 19 0.07 22.49 16.08
CA ASN A 19 0.87 23.19 17.09
C ASN A 19 0.22 23.14 18.47
N GLN A 20 -1.10 23.31 18.60
CA GLN A 20 -1.75 23.25 19.91
C GLN A 20 -1.88 21.79 20.37
N VAL A 21 -2.67 20.97 19.70
CA VAL A 21 -2.99 19.62 20.18
C VAL A 21 -1.77 18.70 20.12
N LEU A 22 -1.17 18.53 18.93
CA LEU A 22 -0.13 17.53 18.76
C LEU A 22 1.19 17.93 19.46
N ARG A 23 1.66 19.18 19.30
CA ARG A 23 2.95 19.60 19.87
C ARG A 23 2.87 20.09 21.32
N GLN A 24 1.94 20.99 21.65
CA GLN A 24 1.87 21.55 23.01
C GLN A 24 1.17 20.59 23.98
N ASP A 25 -0.03 20.14 23.65
CA ASP A 25 -0.84 19.35 24.59
C ASP A 25 -0.32 17.91 24.72
N TRP A 26 0.09 17.28 23.61
CA TRP A 26 0.60 15.90 23.61
C TRP A 26 2.12 15.80 23.66
N GLY A 27 2.84 16.91 23.52
CA GLY A 27 4.30 16.93 23.61
C GLY A 27 5.01 16.25 22.43
N TRP A 28 4.39 16.16 21.25
CA TRP A 28 5.02 15.54 20.08
C TRP A 28 6.21 16.37 19.57
N ASP A 29 7.38 15.75 19.55
CA ASP A 29 8.64 16.36 19.12
C ASP A 29 9.21 15.76 17.82
N GLY A 30 8.37 15.04 17.06
CA GLY A 30 8.75 14.42 15.79
C GLY A 30 8.31 15.20 14.55
N LEU A 31 8.59 14.61 13.40
CA LEU A 31 8.21 15.12 12.08
C LEU A 31 6.70 15.03 11.84
N VAL A 32 6.12 16.08 11.26
CA VAL A 32 4.76 16.09 10.72
C VAL A 32 4.83 16.19 9.20
N MET A 33 4.37 15.16 8.48
CA MET A 33 4.39 15.14 7.01
C MET A 33 2.99 15.21 6.41
N GLY A 34 2.84 15.84 5.26
CA GLY A 34 1.62 15.76 4.44
C GLY A 34 1.48 14.39 3.78
N ASP A 35 0.24 13.95 3.55
CA ASP A 35 -0.02 12.84 2.63
C ASP A 35 0.39 13.21 1.18
N TRP A 36 0.42 12.25 0.25
CA TRP A 36 0.87 12.42 -1.12
C TRP A 36 0.04 13.48 -1.86
N PHE A 37 0.65 14.62 -2.19
CA PHE A 37 0.00 15.82 -2.74
C PHE A 37 -1.05 16.47 -1.80
N GLY A 38 -1.07 16.11 -0.52
CA GLY A 38 -1.98 16.65 0.50
C GLY A 38 -1.56 18.00 1.08
N THR A 39 -0.64 18.71 0.43
CA THR A 39 -0.24 20.08 0.78
C THR A 39 -0.98 21.06 -0.11
N TYR A 40 -1.49 22.15 0.45
CA TYR A 40 -2.36 23.10 -0.26
C TYR A 40 -1.86 24.55 -0.24
N SER A 41 -0.72 24.80 0.40
CA SER A 41 -0.11 26.12 0.49
C SER A 41 1.38 26.03 0.85
N THR A 42 2.10 27.11 0.55
CA THR A 42 3.49 27.30 0.96
C THR A 42 3.59 27.80 2.40
N SER A 43 3.01 28.96 2.70
CA SER A 43 3.20 29.66 3.97
C SER A 43 2.34 29.09 5.09
N GLU A 44 1.06 28.86 4.82
CA GLU A 44 0.06 28.48 5.80
C GLU A 44 0.36 27.09 6.35
N SER A 45 0.69 26.13 5.48
CA SER A 45 1.06 24.78 5.88
C SER A 45 2.33 24.74 6.74
N LEU A 46 3.35 25.52 6.38
CA LEU A 46 4.62 25.56 7.10
C LEU A 46 4.48 26.28 8.45
N ASN A 47 3.79 27.42 8.48
CA ASN A 47 3.51 28.15 9.73
C ASN A 47 2.57 27.37 10.67
N ALA A 48 1.69 26.53 10.12
CA ALA A 48 0.87 25.61 10.90
C ALA A 48 1.68 24.48 11.54
N GLY A 49 2.95 24.27 11.15
CA GLY A 49 3.84 23.29 11.74
C GLY A 49 3.96 21.97 10.96
N MET A 50 3.50 21.92 9.70
CA MET A 50 3.76 20.79 8.81
C MET A 50 5.18 20.86 8.27
N ASP A 51 5.99 19.84 8.56
CA ASP A 51 7.42 19.87 8.34
C ASP A 51 7.85 19.38 6.95
N LEU A 52 7.15 18.39 6.37
CA LEU A 52 7.53 17.79 5.10
C LEU A 52 6.36 17.68 4.11
N GLU A 53 6.57 18.20 2.91
CA GLU A 53 5.70 18.01 1.74
C GLU A 53 6.06 16.70 1.04
N MET A 54 5.06 15.91 0.65
CA MET A 54 5.21 14.67 -0.10
C MET A 54 4.28 14.66 -1.31
N PRO A 55 4.64 13.99 -2.42
CA PRO A 55 5.97 13.52 -2.78
C PRO A 55 6.86 14.63 -3.36
N GLY A 56 8.09 14.26 -3.73
CA GLY A 56 8.90 15.04 -4.67
C GLY A 56 8.51 14.79 -6.14
N PRO A 57 8.86 15.70 -7.07
CA PRO A 57 9.41 17.03 -6.80
C PRO A 57 8.37 17.96 -6.16
N SER A 58 8.86 18.87 -5.31
CA SER A 58 8.01 19.78 -4.53
C SER A 58 7.19 20.71 -5.43
N ARG A 59 5.91 20.92 -5.06
CA ARG A 59 5.03 21.90 -5.70
C ARG A 59 4.98 23.20 -4.92
N TRP A 60 5.03 23.12 -3.58
CA TRP A 60 4.80 24.26 -2.70
C TRP A 60 6.06 24.85 -2.07
N ARG A 61 7.14 24.09 -2.03
CA ARG A 61 8.36 24.40 -1.26
C ARG A 61 9.62 24.52 -2.12
N GLY A 62 9.46 24.68 -3.43
CA GLY A 62 10.49 25.17 -4.35
C GLY A 62 10.57 26.70 -4.34
N ASP A 63 10.60 27.32 -5.52
CA ASP A 63 10.72 28.79 -5.68
C ASP A 63 9.68 29.58 -4.87
N LEU A 64 8.45 29.06 -4.72
CA LEU A 64 7.40 29.68 -3.92
C LEU A 64 7.80 29.90 -2.46
N LEU A 65 8.58 28.97 -1.86
CA LEU A 65 9.07 29.14 -0.49
C LEU A 65 10.13 30.24 -0.42
N SER A 66 11.01 30.33 -1.41
CA SER A 66 11.99 31.43 -1.50
C SER A 66 11.28 32.78 -1.49
N TRP A 67 10.21 32.93 -2.29
CA TRP A 67 9.39 34.14 -2.30
C TRP A 67 8.66 34.40 -0.98
N ALA A 68 8.13 33.35 -0.33
CA ALA A 68 7.47 33.47 0.96
C ALA A 68 8.41 33.93 2.08
N VAL A 69 9.68 33.53 2.03
CA VAL A 69 10.72 34.02 2.96
C VAL A 69 11.09 35.46 2.67
N MET A 70 11.32 35.80 1.39
CA MET A 70 11.66 37.18 0.98
C MET A 70 10.55 38.18 1.32
N SER A 71 9.30 37.74 1.35
CA SER A 71 8.13 38.55 1.70
C SER A 71 7.72 38.47 3.18
N ASP A 72 8.53 37.85 4.04
CA ASP A 72 8.28 37.64 5.48
C ASP A 72 6.97 36.88 5.82
N LYS A 73 6.37 36.21 4.84
CA LYS A 73 5.24 35.29 5.06
C LYS A 73 5.66 34.03 5.80
N VAL A 74 6.92 33.63 5.66
CA VAL A 74 7.56 32.54 6.39
C VAL A 74 8.86 33.06 6.98
N LYS A 75 8.99 32.94 8.30
CA LYS A 75 10.21 33.34 8.99
C LYS A 75 11.23 32.20 8.94
N LYS A 76 12.52 32.53 8.83
CA LYS A 76 13.62 31.55 8.87
C LYS A 76 13.52 30.58 10.05
N PRO A 77 13.19 31.01 11.29
CA PRO A 77 13.02 30.08 12.41
C PRO A 77 11.93 29.00 12.19
N THR A 78 10.88 29.30 11.41
CA THR A 78 9.85 28.31 11.05
C THR A 78 10.47 27.21 10.19
N ILE A 79 11.30 27.59 9.20
CA ILE A 79 12.02 26.62 8.36
C ILE A 79 13.02 25.82 9.20
N ASP A 80 13.79 26.49 10.05
CA ASP A 80 14.79 25.83 10.91
C ASP A 80 14.14 24.81 11.85
N ALA A 81 12.92 25.09 12.35
CA ALA A 81 12.15 24.16 13.16
C ALA A 81 11.75 22.91 12.36
N SER A 82 11.23 23.07 11.14
CA SER A 82 10.86 21.93 10.29
C SER A 82 12.06 21.11 9.83
N VAL A 83 13.17 21.76 9.47
CA VAL A 83 14.44 21.10 9.16
C VAL A 83 14.95 20.32 10.37
N ARG A 84 14.85 20.88 11.58
CA ARG A 84 15.23 20.18 12.82
C ARG A 84 14.39 18.92 13.04
N SER A 85 13.08 18.97 12.82
CA SER A 85 12.21 17.79 12.90
C SER A 85 12.60 16.71 11.89
N LEU A 86 12.95 17.10 10.66
CA LEU A 86 13.45 16.18 9.64
C LEU A 86 14.79 15.54 10.03
N LEU A 87 15.74 16.34 10.52
CA LEU A 87 17.04 15.85 10.98
C LEU A 87 16.90 14.92 12.19
N LYS A 88 15.96 15.17 13.10
CA LYS A 88 15.63 14.24 14.19
C LYS A 88 15.17 12.89 13.65
N LEU A 89 14.29 12.88 12.65
CA LEU A 89 13.87 11.64 12.01
C LEU A 89 15.05 10.93 11.34
N ILE A 90 15.85 11.65 10.55
CA ILE A 90 17.04 11.09 9.88
C ILE A 90 17.98 10.46 10.89
N ASN A 91 18.34 11.17 11.96
CA ASN A 91 19.23 10.65 13.00
C ASN A 91 18.65 9.43 13.72
N LYS A 92 17.32 9.35 13.86
CA LYS A 92 16.64 8.19 14.47
C LYS A 92 16.69 6.96 13.58
N VAL A 93 16.53 7.13 12.26
CA VAL A 93 16.43 6.00 11.30
C VAL A 93 17.77 5.59 10.71
N GLN A 94 18.76 6.49 10.66
CA GLN A 94 20.07 6.25 10.05
C GLN A 94 20.79 4.98 10.59
N PRO A 95 20.75 4.66 11.89
CA PRO A 95 21.38 3.45 12.41
C PRO A 95 20.81 2.13 11.86
N TRP A 96 19.59 2.16 11.32
CA TRP A 96 18.84 0.97 10.88
C TRP A 96 18.98 0.69 9.38
N LYS A 97 19.80 1.46 8.67
CA LYS A 97 19.90 1.40 7.21
C LYS A 97 20.47 0.07 6.69
N ASP A 98 21.30 -0.60 7.49
CA ASP A 98 22.02 -1.82 7.09
C ASP A 98 21.52 -3.10 7.81
N ASP A 99 20.59 -2.96 8.76
CA ASP A 99 20.15 -4.04 9.68
C ASP A 99 18.68 -4.44 9.47
N ALA A 100 18.24 -4.49 8.20
CA ALA A 100 16.90 -4.99 7.89
C ALA A 100 16.78 -6.46 8.32
N PRO A 101 15.80 -6.84 9.16
CA PRO A 101 15.62 -8.23 9.57
C PRO A 101 15.46 -9.14 8.35
N LYS A 102 16.29 -10.16 8.26
CA LYS A 102 16.10 -11.27 7.32
C LYS A 102 14.81 -11.98 7.71
N GLU A 103 13.82 -11.92 6.82
CA GLU A 103 12.55 -12.65 6.82
C GLU A 103 11.82 -12.75 8.17
N VAL A 104 10.71 -12.01 8.32
CA VAL A 104 9.69 -12.41 9.28
C VAL A 104 9.21 -13.81 8.89
N GLY A 105 9.43 -14.79 9.76
CA GLY A 105 9.08 -16.19 9.50
C GLY A 105 7.59 -16.35 9.22
N ASP A 106 7.27 -17.26 8.30
CA ASP A 106 5.92 -17.55 7.83
C ASP A 106 4.90 -17.83 8.95
N THR A 107 5.37 -18.44 10.04
CA THR A 107 4.60 -18.79 11.23
C THR A 107 3.90 -17.57 11.86
N GLN A 108 4.55 -16.41 11.91
CA GLN A 108 3.96 -15.23 12.56
C GLN A 108 2.82 -14.65 11.73
N ARG A 109 2.95 -14.66 10.39
CA ARG A 109 1.90 -14.19 9.47
C ARG A 109 0.66 -15.06 9.57
N LYS A 110 0.84 -16.39 9.55
CA LYS A 110 -0.25 -17.36 9.72
C LYS A 110 -0.95 -17.21 11.07
N LYS A 111 -0.20 -16.98 12.15
CA LYS A 111 -0.77 -16.75 13.48
C LYS A 111 -1.66 -15.50 13.49
N VAL A 112 -1.16 -14.36 13.04
CA VAL A 112 -1.94 -13.11 12.98
C VAL A 112 -3.20 -13.29 12.13
N ALA A 113 -3.09 -13.93 10.96
CA ALA A 113 -4.25 -14.22 10.11
C ALA A 113 -5.28 -15.13 10.80
N SER A 114 -4.82 -16.18 11.51
CA SER A 114 -5.72 -17.09 12.23
C SER A 114 -6.43 -16.44 13.42
N GLU A 115 -5.76 -15.53 14.13
CA GLU A 115 -6.31 -14.81 15.27
C GLU A 115 -7.21 -13.64 14.85
N ALA A 116 -7.10 -13.17 13.60
CA ALA A 116 -7.94 -12.10 13.04
C ALA A 116 -9.33 -12.59 12.58
N ILE A 117 -9.53 -13.90 12.40
CA ILE A 117 -10.81 -14.45 11.96
C ILE A 117 -11.82 -14.43 13.10
N VAL A 118 -12.99 -13.80 12.86
CA VAL A 118 -14.10 -13.76 13.82
C VAL A 118 -15.16 -14.79 13.43
N HIS A 119 -15.43 -15.73 14.32
CA HIS A 119 -16.46 -16.75 14.13
C HIS A 119 -17.84 -16.21 14.51
N LEU A 120 -18.65 -15.84 13.50
CA LEU A 120 -19.93 -15.15 13.72
C LEU A 120 -21.10 -16.09 14.03
N LYS A 121 -21.12 -17.29 13.43
CA LYS A 121 -22.25 -18.21 13.53
C LYS A 121 -21.81 -19.68 13.40
N ASN A 122 -22.26 -20.53 14.34
CA ASN A 122 -22.08 -21.98 14.30
C ASN A 122 -23.31 -22.71 14.82
N GLU A 123 -24.31 -22.89 13.96
CA GLU A 123 -25.46 -23.73 14.29
C GLU A 123 -25.16 -25.19 13.93
N ARG A 124 -25.71 -26.13 14.70
CA ARG A 124 -25.61 -27.58 14.44
C ARG A 124 -24.18 -28.13 14.45
N ASN A 125 -23.23 -27.42 15.10
CA ASN A 125 -21.84 -27.83 15.23
C ASN A 125 -21.19 -28.18 13.87
N VAL A 126 -21.40 -27.33 12.85
CA VAL A 126 -20.81 -27.52 11.52
C VAL A 126 -19.30 -27.33 11.56
N LEU A 127 -18.81 -26.45 12.44
CA LEU A 127 -17.38 -26.27 12.74
C LEU A 127 -17.05 -26.74 14.16
N PRO A 128 -15.82 -27.24 14.42
CA PRO A 128 -14.73 -27.41 13.46
C PRO A 128 -14.96 -28.56 12.47
N LEU A 129 -14.30 -28.50 11.31
CA LEU A 129 -14.32 -29.59 10.34
C LEU A 129 -13.56 -30.81 10.89
N ASP A 130 -14.01 -32.01 10.54
CA ASP A 130 -13.37 -33.27 10.89
C ASP A 130 -12.82 -33.93 9.63
N SER A 131 -11.49 -34.02 9.52
CA SER A 131 -10.80 -34.65 8.38
C SER A 131 -10.99 -36.16 8.31
N GLN A 132 -11.34 -36.82 9.42
CA GLN A 132 -11.56 -38.27 9.46
C GLN A 132 -12.99 -38.66 9.06
N LYS A 133 -13.90 -37.69 9.02
CA LYS A 133 -15.29 -37.93 8.66
C LYS A 133 -15.42 -38.16 7.15
N LYS A 134 -16.04 -39.28 6.76
CA LYS A 134 -16.38 -39.58 5.36
C LYS A 134 -17.52 -38.67 4.88
N GLN A 135 -17.16 -37.46 4.45
CA GLN A 135 -18.07 -36.48 3.89
C GLN A 135 -17.44 -35.75 2.71
N THR A 136 -18.27 -35.35 1.75
CA THR A 136 -17.83 -34.55 0.60
C THR A 136 -18.13 -33.07 0.87
N TYR A 137 -17.17 -32.21 0.59
CA TYR A 137 -17.23 -30.76 0.80
C TYR A 137 -17.39 -30.04 -0.54
N GLY A 138 -18.41 -29.20 -0.64
CA GLY A 138 -18.61 -28.30 -1.77
C GLY A 138 -17.99 -26.93 -1.48
N LEU A 139 -16.94 -26.55 -2.22
CA LEU A 139 -16.35 -25.22 -2.16
C LEU A 139 -16.88 -24.35 -3.30
N ILE A 140 -17.73 -23.39 -2.95
CA ILE A 140 -18.48 -22.59 -3.92
C ILE A 140 -18.10 -21.12 -3.77
N GLY A 141 -17.70 -20.48 -4.88
CA GLY A 141 -17.42 -19.05 -4.94
C GLY A 141 -16.03 -18.72 -5.50
N PRO A 142 -15.85 -17.55 -6.14
CA PRO A 142 -14.58 -17.17 -6.76
C PRO A 142 -13.44 -17.00 -5.76
N ALA A 143 -13.75 -16.55 -4.54
CA ALA A 143 -12.76 -16.34 -3.47
C ALA A 143 -12.10 -17.63 -2.96
N VAL A 144 -12.68 -18.80 -3.25
CA VAL A 144 -12.11 -20.11 -2.92
C VAL A 144 -10.77 -20.31 -3.66
N GLY A 145 -10.72 -19.95 -4.94
CA GLY A 145 -9.51 -20.05 -5.78
C GLY A 145 -8.74 -18.75 -5.91
N ASN A 146 -9.38 -17.60 -5.69
CA ASN A 146 -8.74 -16.29 -5.79
C ASN A 146 -9.14 -15.40 -4.59
N PRO A 147 -8.56 -15.63 -3.41
CA PRO A 147 -8.91 -14.88 -2.21
C PRO A 147 -8.41 -13.43 -2.29
N ALA A 148 -9.15 -12.52 -1.66
CA ALA A 148 -8.64 -11.17 -1.42
C ALA A 148 -7.57 -11.23 -0.32
N THR A 149 -6.33 -10.87 -0.66
CA THR A 149 -5.18 -10.86 0.27
C THR A 149 -5.02 -9.53 1.00
N SER A 150 -5.48 -8.46 0.38
CA SER A 150 -5.34 -7.07 0.81
C SER A 150 -6.53 -6.27 0.29
N GLY A 151 -6.75 -5.08 0.86
CA GLY A 151 -7.52 -4.04 0.18
C GLY A 151 -6.72 -3.45 -0.98
N GLY A 152 -7.33 -2.55 -1.75
CA GLY A 152 -6.62 -1.82 -2.80
C GLY A 152 -5.88 -0.58 -2.30
N GLY A 153 -5.15 0.08 -3.21
CA GLY A 153 -4.54 1.39 -2.98
C GLY A 153 -3.13 1.29 -2.37
N SER A 154 -2.75 2.29 -1.56
CA SER A 154 -1.39 2.41 -1.02
C SER A 154 -0.99 1.31 -0.02
N ALA A 155 -1.95 0.53 0.47
CA ALA A 155 -1.71 -0.61 1.35
C ALA A 155 -1.49 -1.93 0.58
N ASP A 156 -1.69 -1.92 -0.75
CA ASP A 156 -1.56 -3.11 -1.58
C ASP A 156 -0.09 -3.41 -1.91
N LEU A 157 0.24 -4.69 -1.97
CA LEU A 157 1.61 -5.20 -2.08
C LEU A 157 1.60 -6.52 -2.85
N THR A 158 2.64 -6.80 -3.64
CA THR A 158 2.82 -8.13 -4.25
C THR A 158 3.30 -9.11 -3.18
N PRO A 159 2.50 -10.12 -2.79
CA PRO A 159 2.92 -11.10 -1.81
C PRO A 159 3.94 -12.09 -2.41
N HIS A 160 4.81 -12.66 -1.59
CA HIS A 160 5.70 -13.74 -2.02
C HIS A 160 4.93 -14.96 -2.52
N TYR A 161 3.80 -15.27 -1.87
CA TYR A 161 2.89 -16.34 -2.24
C TYR A 161 1.52 -16.11 -1.58
N VAL A 162 0.49 -16.82 -2.06
CA VAL A 162 -0.87 -16.76 -1.51
C VAL A 162 -1.34 -18.16 -1.14
N SER A 163 -1.67 -18.40 0.13
CA SER A 163 -2.33 -19.65 0.54
C SER A 163 -3.82 -19.55 0.20
N ARG A 164 -4.27 -20.30 -0.80
CA ARG A 164 -5.65 -20.26 -1.27
C ARG A 164 -6.55 -21.17 -0.42
N PRO A 165 -7.79 -20.76 -0.09
CA PRO A 165 -8.72 -21.61 0.63
C PRO A 165 -8.94 -22.98 -0.03
N LEU A 166 -8.97 -23.05 -1.37
CA LEU A 166 -9.08 -24.30 -2.12
C LEU A 166 -7.96 -25.28 -1.76
N GLU A 167 -6.72 -24.83 -1.89
CA GLU A 167 -5.51 -25.63 -1.68
C GLU A 167 -5.44 -26.06 -0.20
N ALA A 168 -5.65 -25.13 0.73
CA ALA A 168 -5.60 -25.40 2.17
C ALA A 168 -6.67 -26.40 2.64
N ILE A 169 -7.88 -26.37 2.07
CA ILE A 169 -8.93 -27.33 2.41
C ILE A 169 -8.64 -28.69 1.79
N ILE A 170 -8.16 -28.74 0.55
CA ILE A 170 -7.73 -29.99 -0.10
C ILE A 170 -6.64 -30.67 0.74
N ASP A 171 -5.65 -29.92 1.21
CA ASP A 171 -4.58 -30.44 2.08
C ASP A 171 -5.13 -30.99 3.41
N PHE A 172 -6.24 -30.45 3.91
CA PHE A 172 -6.85 -30.88 5.17
C PHE A 172 -7.78 -32.10 5.06
N VAL A 173 -8.58 -32.21 4.00
CA VAL A 173 -9.64 -33.24 3.87
C VAL A 173 -9.43 -34.25 2.74
N GLY A 174 -8.40 -34.08 1.91
CA GLY A 174 -8.17 -34.91 0.72
C GLY A 174 -8.93 -34.41 -0.51
N SER A 175 -8.28 -34.45 -1.67
CA SER A 175 -8.84 -33.93 -2.93
C SER A 175 -10.06 -34.71 -3.42
N GLU A 176 -10.14 -36.00 -3.11
CA GLU A 176 -11.25 -36.88 -3.45
C GLU A 176 -12.56 -36.47 -2.75
N ASN A 177 -12.44 -35.78 -1.61
CA ASN A 177 -13.56 -35.32 -0.80
C ASN A 177 -13.99 -33.89 -1.14
N VAL A 178 -13.35 -33.21 -2.10
CA VAL A 178 -13.65 -31.83 -2.46
C VAL A 178 -14.31 -31.75 -3.84
N LYS A 179 -15.39 -30.96 -3.95
CA LYS A 179 -16.00 -30.54 -5.21
C LYS A 179 -16.05 -29.03 -5.27
N THR A 180 -15.76 -28.45 -6.44
CA THR A 180 -15.72 -27.00 -6.61
C THR A 180 -16.76 -26.54 -7.62
N ALA A 181 -17.34 -25.36 -7.39
CA ALA A 181 -18.11 -24.64 -8.40
C ALA A 181 -17.88 -23.14 -8.23
N ILE A 182 -17.87 -22.38 -9.33
CA ILE A 182 -17.69 -20.92 -9.22
C ILE A 182 -18.90 -20.25 -8.56
N GLY A 183 -20.09 -20.80 -8.74
CA GLY A 183 -21.34 -20.19 -8.30
C GLY A 183 -21.65 -18.95 -9.13
N CYS A 184 -21.12 -17.80 -8.73
CA CYS A 184 -21.30 -16.52 -9.38
C CYS A 184 -19.99 -15.78 -9.63
N GLN A 185 -19.93 -15.02 -10.71
CA GLN A 185 -18.85 -14.05 -10.94
C GLN A 185 -19.08 -12.83 -10.06
N ALA A 186 -18.04 -12.41 -9.33
CA ALA A 186 -18.10 -11.28 -8.39
C ALA A 186 -16.96 -10.26 -8.58
N HIS A 187 -16.29 -10.31 -9.74
CA HIS A 187 -15.20 -9.39 -10.06
C HIS A 187 -15.77 -8.02 -10.46
N LEU A 188 -15.18 -6.94 -9.94
CA LEU A 188 -15.54 -5.57 -10.34
C LEU A 188 -15.01 -5.22 -11.74
N PHE A 189 -13.83 -5.74 -12.07
CA PHE A 189 -13.17 -5.60 -13.36
C PHE A 189 -12.86 -6.98 -13.95
N THR A 190 -12.75 -7.07 -15.27
CA THR A 190 -12.33 -8.30 -15.94
C THR A 190 -11.04 -8.82 -15.28
N PRO A 191 -10.96 -10.13 -14.95
CA PRO A 191 -9.77 -10.69 -14.32
C PRO A 191 -8.51 -10.41 -15.15
N GLN A 192 -7.40 -10.18 -14.45
CA GLN A 192 -6.12 -10.02 -15.13
C GLN A 192 -5.73 -11.31 -15.84
N LEU A 193 -5.28 -11.15 -17.08
CA LEU A 193 -4.55 -12.17 -17.81
C LEU A 193 -3.27 -12.46 -17.01
N SER A 194 -3.19 -13.60 -16.34
CA SER A 194 -2.09 -13.91 -15.39
C SER A 194 -1.60 -15.34 -15.47
N LYS A 195 -2.25 -16.17 -16.29
CA LYS A 195 -1.90 -17.56 -16.54
C LYS A 195 -1.94 -17.82 -18.04
N ASP A 196 -1.13 -18.77 -18.48
CA ASP A 196 -1.08 -19.22 -19.87
C ASP A 196 -0.69 -18.12 -20.87
N ILE A 197 0.22 -17.23 -20.44
CA ILE A 197 0.80 -16.16 -21.26
C ILE A 197 2.29 -16.36 -21.26
N SER A 198 2.90 -16.36 -22.45
CA SER A 198 4.35 -16.43 -22.59
C SER A 198 4.90 -15.19 -23.26
N VAL A 199 6.14 -14.86 -22.91
CA VAL A 199 6.91 -13.81 -23.58
C VAL A 199 7.04 -14.17 -25.07
N PRO A 200 6.91 -13.21 -26.01
CA PRO A 200 7.06 -13.50 -27.44
C PRO A 200 8.36 -14.25 -27.75
N ASN A 201 8.27 -15.31 -28.56
CA ASN A 201 9.38 -16.20 -28.92
C ASN A 201 10.05 -16.93 -27.73
N SER A 202 9.36 -17.05 -26.60
CA SER A 202 9.83 -17.76 -25.41
C SER A 202 8.74 -18.67 -24.84
N THR A 203 9.15 -19.67 -24.05
CA THR A 203 8.26 -20.49 -23.22
C THR A 203 8.12 -19.94 -21.80
N GLU A 204 8.90 -18.91 -21.46
CA GLU A 204 8.83 -18.26 -20.15
C GLU A 204 7.50 -17.52 -19.98
N PRO A 205 6.81 -17.71 -18.83
CA PRO A 205 5.56 -17.02 -18.57
C PRO A 205 5.79 -15.52 -18.39
N GLY A 206 4.81 -14.71 -18.80
CA GLY A 206 4.79 -13.27 -18.54
C GLY A 206 4.66 -12.40 -19.78
N TYR A 207 4.99 -11.12 -19.61
CA TYR A 207 4.81 -10.06 -20.60
C TYR A 207 6.15 -9.43 -20.97
N LEU A 208 6.34 -9.12 -22.25
CA LEU A 208 7.36 -8.16 -22.67
C LEU A 208 6.76 -6.75 -22.60
N VAL A 209 7.32 -5.91 -21.75
CA VAL A 209 6.96 -4.49 -21.63
C VAL A 209 8.10 -3.65 -22.18
N SER A 210 7.80 -2.83 -23.17
CA SER A 210 8.77 -1.95 -23.83
C SER A 210 8.31 -0.49 -23.75
N TRP A 211 9.24 0.40 -23.42
CA TRP A 211 9.01 1.84 -23.34
C TRP A 211 9.64 2.53 -24.54
N TYR A 212 8.87 3.39 -25.20
CA TYR A 212 9.30 4.10 -26.41
C TYR A 212 9.23 5.62 -26.19
N LYS A 213 10.05 6.39 -26.92
CA LYS A 213 9.92 7.87 -26.95
C LYS A 213 8.79 8.32 -27.86
N GLU A 214 8.50 7.52 -28.87
CA GLU A 214 7.52 7.77 -29.92
C GLU A 214 6.56 6.59 -29.96
N ASP A 215 5.33 6.84 -30.39
CA ASP A 215 4.33 5.77 -30.49
C ASP A 215 4.75 4.77 -31.59
N PRO A 216 5.08 3.52 -31.25
CA PRO A 216 5.53 2.52 -32.22
C PRO A 216 4.43 2.11 -33.21
N MET A 217 3.16 2.39 -32.92
CA MET A 217 2.05 2.15 -33.85
C MET A 217 1.99 3.22 -34.95
N LEU A 218 2.49 4.43 -34.69
CA LEU A 218 2.54 5.54 -35.64
C LEU A 218 3.89 5.62 -36.35
N ASN A 219 4.98 5.27 -35.65
CA ASN A 219 6.32 5.15 -36.21
C ASN A 219 6.83 3.70 -36.01
N PRO A 220 6.63 2.81 -37.00
CA PRO A 220 7.10 1.43 -36.91
C PRO A 220 8.63 1.28 -36.80
N ALA A 221 9.40 2.35 -37.04
CA ALA A 221 10.85 2.38 -36.85
C ALA A 221 11.28 2.88 -35.45
N ALA A 222 10.33 3.17 -34.56
CA ALA A 222 10.63 3.58 -33.19
C ALA A 222 11.30 2.44 -32.42
N GLU A 223 12.51 2.69 -31.92
CA GLU A 223 13.25 1.76 -31.08
C GLU A 223 12.89 1.94 -29.59
N PRO A 224 12.79 0.86 -28.80
CA PRO A 224 12.52 0.96 -27.39
C PRO A 224 13.71 1.59 -26.64
N ILE A 225 13.42 2.47 -25.70
CA ILE A 225 14.40 3.05 -24.77
C ILE A 225 14.81 2.02 -23.72
N ALA A 226 13.84 1.19 -23.30
CA ALA A 226 14.00 0.15 -22.32
C ALA A 226 12.96 -0.94 -22.58
N SER A 227 13.30 -2.16 -22.21
CA SER A 227 12.38 -3.30 -22.22
C SER A 227 12.63 -4.18 -21.01
N VAL A 228 11.57 -4.78 -20.46
CA VAL A 228 11.64 -5.74 -19.37
C VAL A 228 10.63 -6.86 -19.59
N THR A 229 10.97 -8.06 -19.14
CA THR A 229 10.02 -9.16 -19.02
C THR A 229 9.46 -9.20 -17.60
N THR A 230 8.14 -9.28 -17.46
CA THR A 230 7.54 -9.60 -16.15
C THR A 230 7.82 -11.07 -15.83
N VAL A 231 8.16 -11.36 -14.57
CA VAL A 231 8.33 -12.72 -14.01
C VAL A 231 7.13 -13.02 -13.13
#